data_AF-A0A228JA74-F1
#
_entry.id   AF-A0A228JA74-F1
#
_cell.length_a   1.000
_cell.length_b   1.000
_cell.length_c   1.000
_cell.angle_alpha   90.00
_cell.angle_beta   90.00
_cell.angle_gamma   90.00
#
_symmetry.space_group_name_H-M   'P 1'
#
loop_
_entity.id
_entity.type
_entity.pdbx_description
1 polymer ?
#
loop_
_entity_poly.entity_id
_entity_poly.type
_entity_poly.pdbx_seq_one_letter_code
_entity_poly.pdbx_strand_id
1 'polypeptide(L)'
;MNEGFLGILRLVSVAIQNVGFAVVVGALLSGQWLARGESTWQERVGRRLIVTLRLASIVSLLASTLSFWAHCALMSDSTLSEAGPAVWSMLAGTGFGHAWLVGAFLTLGIAVLSFVRSGNEARFPFAIWVALAGVALARSNGGHPVDAGLFSLPVWADWLHLLAISAWVGLVLVTTYVVMPRLLDAPGNERLTSASFVQSLSDTSTYALIVLFSTGAYNGWRGVNVPANLLGSTYGQVLMLKLALVLVAAALGGHNRFFEMPTLLSTLKNPSKAVPSGPLRRFGMVLHVESLVLVGVLMVAAVLVSSPLPGTT
;
A
#
# COMPACT_ATOMS: atom_id res chain seq x y z
N MET A 1 -28.66 4.45 -15.63
CA MET A 1 -28.43 3.32 -14.69
C MET A 1 -26.98 2.84 -14.65
N ASN A 2 -26.14 3.10 -15.68
CA ASN A 2 -24.75 2.61 -15.72
C ASN A 2 -23.77 3.42 -14.85
N GLU A 3 -23.99 4.72 -14.63
CA GLU A 3 -23.03 5.56 -13.90
C GLU A 3 -22.77 5.12 -12.45
N GLY A 4 -23.83 4.76 -11.71
CA GLY A 4 -23.69 4.29 -10.33
C GLY A 4 -22.91 2.96 -10.24
N PHE A 5 -23.17 2.03 -11.15
CA PHE A 5 -22.46 0.76 -11.21
C PHE A 5 -20.99 0.95 -11.62
N LEU A 6 -20.72 1.74 -12.67
CA LEU A 6 -19.37 2.03 -13.14
C LEU A 6 -18.55 2.80 -12.08
N GLY A 7 -19.18 3.72 -11.36
CA GLY A 7 -18.57 4.45 -10.24
C GLY A 7 -18.15 3.51 -9.10
N ILE A 8 -19.05 2.60 -8.67
CA ILE A 8 -18.73 1.59 -7.65
C ILE A 8 -17.63 0.64 -8.14
N LEU A 9 -17.71 0.19 -9.39
CA LEU A 9 -16.70 -0.70 -9.98
C LEU A 9 -15.33 -0.05 -10.01
N ARG A 10 -15.24 1.23 -10.42
CA ARG A 10 -14.00 2.00 -10.40
C ARG A 10 -13.48 2.14 -8.97
N LEU A 11 -14.32 2.52 -8.02
CA LEU A 11 -13.95 2.71 -6.61
C LEU A 11 -13.37 1.43 -6.00
N VAL A 12 -14.07 0.31 -6.16
CA VAL A 12 -13.63 -1.01 -5.67
C VAL A 12 -12.31 -1.41 -6.34
N SER A 13 -12.18 -1.18 -7.64
CA SER A 13 -10.96 -1.48 -8.38
C SER A 13 -9.77 -0.63 -7.92
N VAL A 14 -9.96 0.67 -7.66
CA VAL A 14 -8.94 1.55 -7.09
C VAL A 14 -8.52 1.08 -5.70
N ALA A 15 -9.48 0.71 -4.85
CA ALA A 15 -9.18 0.20 -3.52
C ALA A 15 -8.36 -1.10 -3.57
N ILE A 16 -8.76 -2.06 -4.41
CA ILE A 16 -8.03 -3.32 -4.61
C ILE A 16 -6.63 -3.04 -5.15
N GLN A 17 -6.48 -2.12 -6.10
CA GLN A 17 -5.18 -1.72 -6.63
C GLN A 17 -4.28 -1.13 -5.54
N ASN A 18 -4.79 -0.23 -4.71
CA ASN A 18 -4.03 0.41 -3.62
C ASN A 18 -3.60 -0.62 -2.57
N VAL A 19 -4.51 -1.52 -2.17
CA VAL A 19 -4.19 -2.62 -1.25
C VAL A 19 -3.17 -3.56 -1.86
N GLY A 20 -3.35 -3.96 -3.12
CA GLY A 20 -2.43 -4.84 -3.83
C GLY A 20 -1.02 -4.25 -3.93
N PHE A 21 -0.91 -2.97 -4.29
CA PHE A 21 0.37 -2.26 -4.32
C PHE A 21 1.04 -2.19 -2.95
N ALA A 22 0.29 -1.89 -1.88
CA ALA A 22 0.80 -1.93 -0.51
C ALA A 22 1.30 -3.34 -0.13
N VAL A 23 0.55 -4.39 -0.43
CA VAL A 23 0.94 -5.78 -0.17
C VAL A 23 2.22 -6.17 -0.92
N VAL A 24 2.40 -5.72 -2.17
CA VAL A 24 3.64 -5.90 -2.93
C VAL A 24 4.83 -5.28 -2.17
N VAL A 25 4.72 -4.03 -1.72
CA VAL A 25 5.77 -3.36 -0.92
C VAL A 25 6.06 -4.13 0.37
N GLY A 26 5.01 -4.49 1.11
CA GLY A 26 5.13 -5.22 2.38
C GLY A 26 5.77 -6.59 2.24
N ALA A 27 5.45 -7.32 1.16
CA ALA A 27 6.02 -8.64 0.88
C ALA A 27 7.51 -8.55 0.54
N LEU A 28 7.93 -7.50 -0.19
CA LEU A 28 9.33 -7.26 -0.50
C LEU A 28 10.15 -6.89 0.73
N LEU A 29 9.66 -5.96 1.56
CA LEU A 29 10.34 -5.58 2.81
C LEU A 29 10.45 -6.77 3.76
N SER A 30 9.35 -7.50 3.96
CA SER A 30 9.34 -8.69 4.82
C SER A 30 10.27 -9.78 4.29
N GLY A 31 10.30 -9.98 2.96
CA GLY A 31 11.20 -10.94 2.31
C GLY A 31 12.67 -10.57 2.50
N GLN A 32 13.00 -9.28 2.42
CA GLN A 32 14.37 -8.80 2.64
C GLN A 32 14.87 -9.01 4.07
N TRP A 33 13.98 -9.04 5.06
CA TRP A 33 14.35 -9.21 6.47
C TRP A 33 14.32 -10.68 6.93
N LEU A 34 13.38 -11.49 6.42
CA LEU A 34 13.16 -12.87 6.88
C LEU A 34 13.81 -13.95 6.01
N ALA A 35 14.01 -13.71 4.70
CA ALA A 35 14.50 -14.73 3.77
C ALA A 35 16.03 -14.73 3.60
N ARG A 36 16.80 -14.41 4.65
CA ARG A 36 18.26 -14.26 4.59
C ARG A 36 19.09 -15.46 5.08
N GLY A 37 18.48 -16.52 5.59
CA GLY A 37 19.23 -17.66 6.13
C GLY A 37 18.72 -19.01 5.63
N GLU A 38 19.35 -20.05 6.14
CA GLU A 38 19.35 -21.40 5.56
C GLU A 38 18.29 -22.33 6.17
N SER A 39 17.46 -21.84 7.09
CA SER A 39 16.52 -22.71 7.79
C SER A 39 15.26 -23.02 7.00
N THR A 40 14.71 -24.23 7.17
CA THR A 40 13.46 -24.67 6.54
C THR A 40 12.25 -23.82 6.96
N TRP A 41 12.32 -23.14 8.11
CA TRP A 41 11.31 -22.17 8.52
C TRP A 41 11.38 -20.90 7.66
N GLN A 42 12.58 -20.33 7.49
CA GLN A 42 12.78 -19.14 6.67
C GLN A 42 12.44 -19.39 5.20
N GLU A 43 12.79 -20.55 4.65
CA GLU A 43 12.42 -20.94 3.28
C GLU A 43 10.90 -21.00 3.10
N ARG A 44 10.18 -21.61 4.05
CA ARG A 44 8.70 -21.69 4.01
C ARG A 44 8.05 -20.31 4.09
N VAL A 45 8.59 -19.40 4.90
CA VAL A 45 8.11 -18.01 5.00
C VAL A 45 8.43 -17.26 3.70
N GLY A 46 9.65 -17.37 3.18
CA GLY A 46 10.08 -16.77 1.92
C GLY A 46 9.21 -17.20 0.74
N ARG A 47 8.89 -18.50 0.62
CA ARG A 47 7.97 -19.02 -0.42
C ARG A 47 6.58 -18.39 -0.34
N ARG A 48 6.03 -18.24 0.87
CA ARG A 48 4.72 -17.60 1.08
C ARG A 48 4.76 -16.12 0.73
N LEU A 49 5.84 -15.41 1.06
CA LEU A 49 6.04 -14.01 0.69
C LEU A 49 6.14 -13.84 -0.83
N ILE A 50 6.84 -14.73 -1.54
CA ILE A 50 6.90 -14.72 -3.01
C ILE A 50 5.54 -15.00 -3.64
N VAL A 51 4.77 -15.98 -3.12
CA VAL A 51 3.41 -16.25 -3.59
C VAL A 51 2.50 -15.03 -3.34
N THR A 52 2.62 -14.39 -2.18
CA THR A 52 1.89 -13.18 -1.85
C THR A 52 2.23 -12.03 -2.80
N LEU A 53 3.53 -11.83 -3.08
CA LEU A 53 4.02 -10.86 -4.05
C LEU A 53 3.44 -11.10 -5.45
N ARG A 54 3.47 -12.34 -5.94
CA ARG A 54 2.94 -12.74 -7.25
C ARG A 54 1.44 -12.45 -7.36
N LEU A 55 0.67 -12.95 -6.39
CA LEU A 55 -0.78 -12.76 -6.36
C LEU A 55 -1.16 -11.28 -6.26
N ALA A 56 -0.52 -10.54 -5.36
CA ALA A 56 -0.78 -9.11 -5.18
C ALA A 56 -0.43 -8.29 -6.43
N SER A 57 0.67 -8.63 -7.13
CA SER A 57 1.04 -7.95 -8.37
C SER A 57 0.03 -8.21 -9.49
N ILE A 58 -0.43 -9.45 -9.65
CA ILE A 58 -1.44 -9.81 -10.66
C ILE A 58 -2.78 -9.15 -10.34
N VAL A 59 -3.26 -9.27 -9.10
CA VAL A 59 -4.53 -8.68 -8.66
C VAL A 59 -4.49 -7.15 -8.80
N SER A 60 -3.38 -6.51 -8.42
CA SER A 60 -3.20 -5.06 -8.58
C SER A 60 -3.23 -4.64 -10.05
N LEU A 61 -2.56 -5.39 -10.94
CA LEU A 61 -2.56 -5.12 -12.37
C LEU A 61 -3.98 -5.25 -12.98
N LEU A 62 -4.68 -6.34 -12.67
CA LEU A 62 -6.06 -6.56 -13.13
C LEU A 62 -7.01 -5.47 -12.63
N ALA A 63 -6.91 -5.10 -11.34
CA ALA A 63 -7.71 -4.03 -10.75
C ALA A 63 -7.36 -2.66 -11.37
N SER A 64 -6.08 -2.40 -11.66
CA SER A 64 -5.64 -1.19 -12.37
C SER A 64 -6.26 -1.09 -13.77
N THR A 65 -6.27 -2.20 -14.52
CA THR A 65 -6.88 -2.25 -15.85
C THR A 65 -8.38 -2.05 -15.79
N LEU A 66 -9.07 -2.72 -14.86
CA LEU A 66 -10.50 -2.57 -14.68
C LEU A 66 -10.88 -1.15 -14.26
N SER A 67 -10.11 -0.54 -13.37
CA SER A 67 -10.30 0.86 -12.96
C SER A 67 -10.11 1.83 -14.12
N PHE A 68 -9.08 1.64 -14.95
CA PHE A 68 -8.82 2.51 -16.10
C PHE A 68 -9.93 2.39 -17.14
N TRP A 69 -10.34 1.16 -17.43
CA TRP A 69 -11.43 0.88 -18.36
C TRP A 69 -12.76 1.50 -17.89
N ALA A 70 -13.11 1.30 -16.61
CA ALA A 70 -14.30 1.90 -16.01
C ALA A 70 -14.24 3.43 -16.02
N HIS A 71 -13.06 4.02 -15.83
CA HIS A 71 -12.88 5.47 -15.94
C HIS A 71 -13.08 5.98 -17.38
N CYS A 72 -12.57 5.28 -18.39
CA CYS A 72 -12.80 5.62 -19.80
C CYS A 72 -14.29 5.53 -20.16
N ALA A 73 -14.99 4.49 -19.68
CA ALA A 73 -16.42 4.31 -19.88
C ALA A 73 -17.23 5.47 -19.26
N LEU A 74 -16.90 5.86 -18.02
CA LEU A 74 -17.52 7.00 -17.34
C LEU A 74 -17.27 8.34 -18.06
N MET A 75 -16.06 8.57 -18.56
CA MET A 75 -15.73 9.83 -19.25
C MET A 75 -16.34 9.94 -20.66
N SER A 76 -16.76 8.82 -21.24
CA SER A 76 -17.35 8.77 -22.59
C SER A 76 -18.86 8.47 -22.57
N ASP A 77 -19.48 8.47 -21.38
CA ASP A 77 -20.87 8.08 -21.16
C ASP A 77 -21.26 6.75 -21.84
N SER A 78 -20.32 5.81 -21.93
CA SER A 78 -20.47 4.55 -22.66
C SER A 78 -20.56 3.34 -21.73
N THR A 79 -21.02 2.21 -22.26
CA THR A 79 -21.02 0.93 -21.54
C THR A 79 -19.61 0.33 -21.47
N LEU A 80 -19.38 -0.63 -20.55
CA LEU A 80 -18.08 -1.34 -20.50
C LEU A 80 -17.73 -2.01 -21.83
N SER A 81 -18.72 -2.54 -22.57
CA SER A 81 -18.50 -3.18 -23.87
C SER A 81 -18.12 -2.19 -24.97
N GLU A 82 -18.56 -0.94 -24.87
CA GLU A 82 -18.40 0.08 -25.92
C GLU A 82 -17.26 1.05 -25.63
N ALA A 83 -16.63 0.98 -24.46
CA ALA A 83 -15.56 1.89 -24.05
C ALA A 83 -14.23 1.73 -24.83
N GLY A 84 -14.12 0.74 -25.73
CA GLY A 84 -12.89 0.45 -26.48
C GLY A 84 -12.29 1.65 -27.23
N PRO A 85 -13.07 2.42 -28.01
CA PRO A 85 -12.57 3.62 -28.68
C PRO A 85 -12.12 4.71 -27.71
N ALA A 86 -12.82 4.89 -26.57
CA ALA A 86 -12.45 5.85 -25.54
C ALA A 86 -11.13 5.47 -24.85
N VAL A 87 -10.94 4.18 -24.56
CA VAL A 87 -9.69 3.62 -24.03
C VAL A 87 -8.54 3.91 -24.98
N TRP A 88 -8.71 3.62 -26.28
CA TRP A 88 -7.69 3.91 -27.28
C TRP A 88 -7.35 5.39 -27.36
N SER A 89 -8.37 6.25 -27.39
CA SER A 89 -8.19 7.70 -27.42
C SER A 89 -7.44 8.21 -26.18
N MET A 90 -7.77 7.73 -24.99
CA MET A 90 -7.05 8.10 -23.77
C MET A 90 -5.60 7.62 -23.80
N LEU A 91 -5.34 6.39 -24.25
CA LEU A 91 -3.99 5.82 -24.31
C LEU A 91 -3.10 6.53 -25.33
N ALA A 92 -3.64 6.91 -26.48
CA ALA A 92 -2.88 7.55 -27.55
C ALA A 92 -2.75 9.07 -27.38
N GLY A 93 -3.75 9.71 -26.76
CA GLY A 93 -3.90 11.17 -26.78
C GLY A 93 -3.68 11.88 -25.45
N THR A 94 -3.55 11.16 -24.32
CA THR A 94 -3.54 11.80 -22.99
C THR A 94 -2.32 11.45 -22.15
N GLY A 95 -1.82 12.42 -21.38
CA GLY A 95 -0.77 12.18 -20.38
C GLY A 95 -1.19 11.18 -19.31
N PHE A 96 -2.48 11.15 -18.96
CA PHE A 96 -3.07 10.16 -18.05
C PHE A 96 -2.95 8.73 -18.58
N GLY A 97 -3.29 8.50 -19.85
CA GLY A 97 -3.15 7.19 -20.50
C GLY A 97 -1.71 6.71 -20.59
N HIS A 98 -0.78 7.60 -20.96
CA HIS A 98 0.65 7.28 -20.98
C HIS A 98 1.19 6.93 -19.58
N ALA A 99 0.81 7.70 -18.55
CA ALA A 99 1.19 7.43 -17.18
C ALA A 99 0.65 6.06 -16.71
N TRP A 100 -0.61 5.74 -17.02
CA TRP A 100 -1.18 4.43 -16.73
C TRP A 100 -0.43 3.29 -17.45
N LEU A 101 -0.08 3.44 -18.73
CA LEU A 101 0.69 2.44 -19.49
C LEU A 101 2.05 2.14 -18.86
N VAL A 102 2.78 3.18 -18.48
CA VAL A 102 4.07 3.02 -17.78
C VAL A 102 3.87 2.26 -16.48
N GLY A 103 2.86 2.64 -15.67
CA GLY A 103 2.54 1.93 -14.43
C GLY A 103 2.14 0.47 -14.64
N ALA A 104 1.34 0.17 -15.66
CA ALA A 104 0.92 -1.19 -16.01
C ALA A 104 2.11 -2.04 -16.48
N PHE A 105 2.96 -1.50 -17.35
CA PHE A 105 4.17 -2.18 -17.84
C PHE A 105 5.15 -2.50 -16.70
N LEU A 106 5.40 -1.55 -15.81
CA LEU A 106 6.27 -1.76 -14.66
C LEU A 106 5.68 -2.77 -13.66
N THR A 107 4.38 -2.74 -13.42
CA THR A 107 3.69 -3.73 -12.56
C THR A 107 3.76 -5.13 -13.17
N LEU A 108 3.60 -5.25 -14.50
CA LEU A 108 3.80 -6.51 -15.22
C LEU A 108 5.26 -6.98 -15.09
N GLY A 109 6.24 -6.09 -15.21
CA GLY A 109 7.65 -6.38 -14.97
C GLY A 109 7.90 -6.93 -13.58
N ILE A 110 7.30 -6.34 -12.53
CA ILE A 110 7.36 -6.86 -11.15
C ILE A 110 6.78 -8.28 -11.09
N ALA A 111 5.61 -8.51 -11.69
CA ALA A 111 5.00 -9.83 -11.72
C ALA A 111 5.92 -10.86 -12.40
N VAL A 112 6.43 -10.56 -13.60
CA VAL A 112 7.34 -11.45 -14.35
C VAL A 112 8.63 -11.73 -13.56
N LEU A 113 9.29 -10.69 -13.04
CA LEU A 113 10.49 -10.83 -12.21
C LEU A 113 10.23 -11.68 -10.96
N SER A 114 9.04 -11.58 -10.38
CA SER A 114 8.65 -12.40 -9.22
C SER A 114 8.47 -13.89 -9.57
N PHE A 115 8.14 -14.23 -10.82
CA PHE A 115 8.09 -15.62 -11.31
C PHE A 115 9.48 -16.17 -11.64
N VAL A 116 10.34 -15.34 -12.25
CA VAL A 116 11.72 -15.72 -12.61
C VAL A 116 12.59 -15.89 -11.36
N ARG A 117 12.27 -15.20 -10.27
CA ARG A 117 12.94 -15.37 -8.97
C ARG A 117 12.74 -16.80 -8.43
N SER A 118 13.71 -17.66 -8.66
CA SER A 118 13.84 -18.98 -8.04
C SER A 118 14.76 -18.91 -6.81
N GLY A 119 14.29 -19.45 -5.69
CA GLY A 119 15.11 -19.95 -4.58
C GLY A 119 15.84 -18.92 -3.73
N ASN A 120 16.84 -18.21 -4.26
CA ASN A 120 17.76 -17.43 -3.43
C ASN A 120 18.56 -16.33 -4.17
N GLU A 121 18.23 -16.01 -5.42
CA GLU A 121 19.05 -15.04 -6.17
C GLU A 121 18.76 -13.59 -5.75
N ALA A 122 19.70 -13.04 -4.97
CA ALA A 122 19.76 -11.65 -4.54
C ALA A 122 19.99 -10.64 -5.69
N ARG A 123 19.91 -11.05 -6.96
CA ARG A 123 20.23 -10.21 -8.13
C ARG A 123 19.06 -9.34 -8.61
N PHE A 124 17.82 -9.75 -8.36
CA PHE A 124 16.62 -9.02 -8.81
C PHE A 124 15.91 -8.07 -7.82
N PRO A 125 16.31 -7.89 -6.53
CA PRO A 125 15.56 -7.03 -5.61
C PRO A 125 15.64 -5.55 -6.01
N PHE A 126 16.79 -5.09 -6.52
CA PHE A 126 16.94 -3.69 -6.93
C PHE A 126 16.04 -3.34 -8.13
N ALA A 127 15.98 -4.19 -9.15
CA ALA A 127 15.12 -3.99 -10.32
C ALA A 127 13.64 -3.92 -9.93
N ILE A 128 13.18 -4.77 -9.00
CA ILE A 128 11.81 -4.73 -8.49
C ILE A 128 11.54 -3.44 -7.71
N TRP A 129 12.49 -2.97 -6.89
CA TRP A 129 12.35 -1.70 -6.17
C TRP A 129 12.29 -0.49 -7.11
N VAL A 130 13.14 -0.47 -8.15
CA VAL A 130 13.11 0.57 -9.18
C VAL A 130 11.79 0.53 -9.95
N ALA A 131 11.30 -0.64 -10.34
CA ALA A 131 10.00 -0.78 -10.98
C ALA A 131 8.87 -0.29 -10.07
N LEU A 132 8.89 -0.61 -8.78
CA LEU A 132 7.90 -0.17 -7.81
C LEU A 132 7.90 1.34 -7.62
N ALA A 133 9.08 1.94 -7.49
CA ALA A 133 9.27 3.39 -7.46
C ALA A 133 8.71 4.05 -8.72
N GLY A 134 8.96 3.45 -9.89
CA GLY A 134 8.42 3.92 -11.17
C GLY A 134 6.89 3.78 -11.26
N VAL A 135 6.30 2.70 -10.74
CA VAL A 135 4.83 2.55 -10.65
C VAL A 135 4.24 3.67 -9.80
N ALA A 136 4.81 3.93 -8.62
CA ALA A 136 4.35 5.03 -7.76
C ALA A 136 4.47 6.39 -8.46
N LEU A 137 5.56 6.62 -9.22
CA LEU A 137 5.78 7.88 -9.92
C LEU A 137 4.80 8.06 -11.06
N ALA A 138 4.55 7.00 -11.84
CA ALA A 138 3.53 6.98 -12.88
C ALA A 138 2.14 7.27 -12.32
N ARG A 139 1.80 6.72 -11.14
CA ARG A 139 0.53 6.99 -10.44
C ARG A 139 0.43 8.44 -9.98
N SER A 140 1.52 9.00 -9.45
CA SER A 140 1.56 10.39 -9.00
C SER A 140 1.43 11.38 -10.15
N ASN A 141 2.07 11.10 -11.27
CA ASN A 141 1.99 11.92 -12.48
C ASN A 141 0.66 11.76 -13.25
N GLY A 142 -0.09 10.68 -13.01
CA GLY A 142 -1.45 10.49 -13.53
C GLY A 142 -2.55 11.04 -12.62
N GLY A 143 -2.20 11.65 -11.49
CA GLY A 143 -3.17 12.20 -10.53
C GLY A 143 -3.30 13.72 -10.60
N HIS A 144 -4.18 14.25 -9.75
CA HIS A 144 -4.38 15.69 -9.53
C HIS A 144 -3.10 16.53 -9.25
N PRO A 145 -2.00 15.99 -8.66
CA PRO A 145 -0.78 16.77 -8.49
C PRO A 145 -0.16 17.28 -9.79
N VAL A 146 -0.47 16.65 -10.93
CA VAL A 146 0.07 17.03 -12.25
C VAL A 146 -0.48 18.37 -12.76
N ASP A 147 -1.62 18.82 -12.24
CA ASP A 147 -2.24 20.11 -12.60
C ASP A 147 -1.33 21.30 -12.22
N ALA A 148 -0.36 21.09 -11.33
CA ALA A 148 0.68 22.06 -10.96
C ALA A 148 1.98 21.94 -11.80
N GLY A 149 2.02 21.05 -12.80
CA GLY A 149 3.17 20.82 -13.69
C GLY A 149 3.79 19.42 -13.55
N LEU A 150 4.28 18.87 -14.66
CA LEU A 150 5.01 17.59 -14.71
C LEU A 150 6.26 17.64 -13.82
N PHE A 151 6.47 16.60 -13.00
CA PHE A 151 7.60 16.50 -12.06
C PHE A 151 7.76 17.66 -11.07
N SER A 152 6.68 18.41 -10.82
CA SER A 152 6.66 19.49 -9.84
C SER A 152 6.81 18.95 -8.40
N LEU A 153 7.16 19.81 -7.44
CA LEU A 153 7.26 19.45 -6.01
C LEU A 153 6.02 18.68 -5.46
N PRO A 154 4.77 19.01 -5.85
CA PRO A 154 3.58 18.23 -5.51
C PRO A 154 3.60 16.78 -5.98
N VAL A 155 4.11 16.51 -7.18
CA VAL A 155 4.25 15.14 -7.70
C VAL A 155 5.25 14.37 -6.85
N TRP A 156 6.38 14.98 -6.47
CA TRP A 156 7.34 14.32 -5.58
C TRP A 156 6.79 14.10 -4.16
N ALA A 157 6.02 15.04 -3.63
CA ALA A 157 5.39 14.89 -2.32
C ALA A 157 4.33 13.78 -2.32
N ASP A 158 3.50 13.71 -3.36
CA ASP A 158 2.52 12.62 -3.52
C ASP A 158 3.20 11.28 -3.78
N TRP A 159 4.26 11.23 -4.58
CA TRP A 159 5.08 10.04 -4.78
C TRP A 159 5.65 9.49 -3.46
N LEU A 160 6.24 10.36 -2.63
CA LEU A 160 6.73 9.99 -1.30
C LEU A 160 5.59 9.54 -0.38
N HIS A 161 4.44 10.23 -0.43
CA HIS A 161 3.27 9.87 0.36
C HIS A 161 2.75 8.47 -0.01
N LEU A 162 2.63 8.18 -1.32
CA LEU A 162 2.21 6.89 -1.85
C LEU A 162 3.17 5.77 -1.45
N LEU A 163 4.48 5.99 -1.54
CA LEU A 163 5.47 5.01 -1.09
C LEU A 163 5.40 4.78 0.42
N ALA A 164 5.26 5.84 1.22
CA ALA A 164 5.20 5.74 2.67
C ALA A 164 3.93 5.01 3.15
N ILE A 165 2.75 5.36 2.61
CA ILE A 165 1.50 4.68 2.99
C ILE A 165 1.52 3.21 2.55
N SER A 166 2.10 2.92 1.37
CA SER A 166 2.23 1.56 0.88
C SER A 166 3.19 0.73 1.72
N ALA A 167 4.29 1.33 2.20
CA ALA A 167 5.22 0.68 3.11
C ALA A 167 4.56 0.37 4.47
N TRP A 168 3.89 1.35 5.08
CA TRP A 168 3.24 1.16 6.38
C TRP A 168 2.10 0.13 6.30
N VAL A 169 1.13 0.36 5.41
CA VAL A 169 -0.03 -0.55 5.25
C VAL A 169 0.41 -1.92 4.79
N GLY A 170 1.36 -1.99 3.84
CA GLY A 170 1.91 -3.22 3.33
C GLY A 170 2.56 -4.08 4.42
N LEU A 171 3.42 -3.46 5.23
CA LEU A 171 4.08 -4.14 6.35
C LEU A 171 3.07 -4.66 7.36
N VAL A 172 2.09 -3.84 7.76
CA VAL A 172 1.07 -4.25 8.74
C VAL A 172 0.24 -5.41 8.19
N LEU A 173 -0.24 -5.33 6.94
CA LEU A 173 -1.04 -6.39 6.32
C LEU A 173 -0.25 -7.70 6.16
N VAL A 174 0.92 -7.63 5.54
CA VAL A 174 1.74 -8.82 5.28
C VAL A 174 2.21 -9.43 6.60
N THR A 175 2.56 -8.62 7.58
CA THR A 175 2.94 -9.14 8.88
C THR A 175 1.78 -9.83 9.57
N THR A 176 0.61 -9.20 9.62
CA THR A 176 -0.58 -9.75 10.27
C THR A 176 -1.00 -11.09 9.66
N TYR A 177 -1.11 -11.16 8.33
CA TYR A 177 -1.77 -12.29 7.67
C TYR A 177 -0.80 -13.35 7.12
N VAL A 178 0.46 -13.00 6.86
CA VAL A 178 1.44 -13.92 6.26
C VAL A 178 2.52 -14.33 7.25
N VAL A 179 3.08 -13.37 7.99
CA VAL A 179 4.25 -13.60 8.84
C VAL A 179 3.88 -14.03 10.26
N MET A 180 2.92 -13.36 10.90
CA MET A 180 2.54 -13.58 12.30
C MET A 180 2.16 -15.02 12.62
N PRO A 181 1.33 -15.71 11.81
CA PRO A 181 1.01 -17.12 12.06
C PRO A 181 2.27 -18.00 12.09
N ARG A 182 3.32 -17.62 11.35
CA ARG A 182 4.58 -18.37 11.26
C ARG A 182 5.57 -18.00 12.34
N LEU A 183 5.51 -16.79 12.88
CA LEU A 183 6.28 -16.42 14.07
C LEU A 183 5.81 -17.23 15.30
N LEU A 184 4.51 -17.57 15.38
CA LEU A 184 3.98 -18.44 16.44
C LEU A 184 4.54 -19.86 16.35
N ASP A 185 4.79 -20.35 15.14
CA ASP A 185 5.34 -21.69 14.86
C ASP A 185 6.88 -21.69 14.72
N ALA A 186 7.55 -20.57 15.02
CA ALA A 186 8.98 -20.42 14.80
C ALA A 186 9.79 -21.28 15.79
N PRO A 187 10.77 -22.06 15.31
CA PRO A 187 11.65 -22.82 16.20
C PRO A 187 12.52 -21.89 17.05
N GLY A 188 12.97 -22.37 18.20
CA GLY A 188 13.68 -21.55 19.20
C GLY A 188 14.97 -20.88 18.70
N ASN A 189 15.64 -21.47 17.71
CA ASN A 189 16.83 -20.92 17.06
C ASN A 189 16.53 -19.69 16.18
N GLU A 190 15.27 -19.46 15.78
CA GLU A 190 14.84 -18.33 14.95
C GLU A 190 14.33 -17.13 15.76
N ARG A 191 14.46 -17.16 17.10
CA ARG A 191 13.98 -16.08 17.97
C ARG A 191 14.69 -14.76 17.71
N LEU A 192 15.99 -14.78 17.42
CA LEU A 192 16.76 -13.56 17.09
C LEU A 192 16.33 -12.97 15.75
N THR A 193 16.10 -13.81 14.74
CA THR A 193 15.54 -13.40 13.43
C THR A 193 14.15 -12.79 13.58
N SER A 194 13.31 -13.40 14.44
CA SER A 194 11.97 -12.88 14.74
C SER A 194 12.03 -11.52 15.43
N ALA A 195 12.97 -11.34 16.37
CA ALA A 195 13.19 -10.07 17.06
C ALA A 195 13.69 -8.97 16.12
N SER A 196 14.65 -9.27 15.24
CA SER A 196 15.16 -8.31 14.27
C SER A 196 14.09 -7.93 13.25
N PHE A 197 13.24 -8.87 12.82
CA PHE A 197 12.10 -8.58 11.97
C PHE A 197 11.10 -7.62 12.63
N VAL A 198 10.68 -7.89 13.87
CA VAL A 198 9.75 -7.03 14.62
C VAL A 198 10.33 -5.62 14.81
N GLN A 199 11.65 -5.52 15.06
CA GLN A 199 12.33 -4.24 15.14
C GLN A 199 12.29 -3.47 13.82
N SER A 200 12.69 -4.12 12.72
CA SER A 200 12.68 -3.51 11.37
C SER A 200 11.28 -3.08 10.92
N LEU A 201 10.25 -3.85 11.25
CA LEU A 201 8.85 -3.48 11.01
C LEU A 201 8.48 -2.18 11.71
N SER A 202 8.77 -2.10 13.01
CA SER A 202 8.39 -0.96 13.84
C SER A 202 9.14 0.31 13.44
N ASP A 203 10.45 0.19 13.15
CA ASP A 203 11.25 1.33 12.73
C ASP A 203 10.83 1.82 11.34
N THR A 204 10.60 0.91 10.39
CA THR A 204 10.11 1.28 9.04
C THR A 204 8.72 1.91 9.10
N SER A 205 7.81 1.39 9.92
CA SER A 205 6.47 1.98 10.11
C SER A 205 6.55 3.37 10.73
N THR A 206 7.50 3.60 11.65
CA THR A 206 7.75 4.92 12.25
C THR A 206 8.28 5.92 11.23
N TYR A 207 9.26 5.54 10.42
CA TYR A 207 9.77 6.39 9.33
C TYR A 207 8.70 6.71 8.30
N ALA A 208 7.91 5.71 7.90
CA ALA A 208 6.77 5.90 7.01
C ALA A 208 5.76 6.91 7.59
N LEU A 209 5.44 6.80 8.87
CA LEU A 209 4.54 7.73 9.55
C LEU A 209 5.06 9.17 9.56
N ILE A 210 6.36 9.38 9.79
CA ILE A 210 7.00 10.72 9.72
C ILE A 210 6.87 11.32 8.32
N VAL A 211 7.13 10.52 7.28
CA VAL A 211 6.99 10.96 5.88
C VAL A 211 5.52 11.28 5.57
N LEU A 212 4.57 10.47 6.05
CA LEU A 212 3.14 10.70 5.86
C LEU A 212 2.65 11.98 6.52
N PHE A 213 3.07 12.28 7.75
CA PHE A 213 2.73 13.54 8.40
C PHE A 213 3.31 14.74 7.65
N SER A 214 4.59 14.65 7.24
CA SER A 214 5.25 15.74 6.51
C SER A 214 4.59 16.03 5.15
N THR A 215 4.38 14.98 4.35
CA THR A 215 3.76 15.09 3.02
C THR A 215 2.26 15.42 3.10
N GLY A 216 1.56 14.87 4.10
CA GLY A 216 0.16 15.19 4.38
C GLY A 216 -0.04 16.64 4.80
N ALA A 217 0.83 17.17 5.67
CA ALA A 217 0.80 18.58 6.07
C ALA A 217 1.09 19.51 4.88
N TYR A 218 2.06 19.16 4.03
CA TYR A 218 2.36 19.91 2.81
C TYR A 218 1.17 19.94 1.85
N ASN A 219 0.55 18.79 1.57
CA ASN A 219 -0.63 18.70 0.71
C ASN A 219 -1.84 19.43 1.31
N GLY A 220 -2.02 19.33 2.63
CA GLY A 220 -3.07 20.06 3.37
C GLY A 220 -2.89 21.57 3.26
N TRP A 221 -1.69 22.09 3.53
CA TRP A 221 -1.39 23.53 3.41
C TRP A 221 -1.70 24.05 2.00
N ARG A 222 -1.27 23.33 0.97
CA ARG A 222 -1.53 23.68 -0.43
C ARG A 222 -3.03 23.68 -0.78
N GLY A 223 -3.80 22.74 -0.24
CA GLY A 223 -5.23 22.60 -0.52
C GLY A 223 -6.13 23.64 0.16
N VAL A 224 -5.65 24.32 1.21
CA VAL A 224 -6.44 25.24 2.05
C VAL A 224 -6.62 26.65 1.44
N ASN A 225 -6.09 26.92 0.25
CA ASN A 225 -6.32 28.20 -0.46
C ASN A 225 -7.77 28.40 -0.95
N VAL A 226 -8.70 27.48 -0.68
CA VAL A 226 -10.15 27.67 -0.88
C VAL A 226 -10.89 27.42 0.45
N PRO A 227 -10.98 28.41 1.35
CA PRO A 227 -11.51 28.21 2.71
C PRO A 227 -13.04 28.06 2.78
N ALA A 228 -13.77 28.25 1.68
CA ALA A 228 -15.23 28.21 1.71
C ALA A 228 -15.74 26.76 1.61
N ASN A 229 -16.14 26.19 2.75
CA ASN A 229 -16.88 24.92 2.91
C ASN A 229 -16.09 23.58 2.95
N LEU A 230 -14.88 23.54 3.53
CA LEU A 230 -14.27 22.24 3.88
C LEU A 230 -15.12 21.43 4.88
N LEU A 231 -15.73 22.08 5.88
CA LEU A 231 -16.60 21.39 6.84
C LEU A 231 -18.02 21.15 6.31
N GLY A 232 -18.44 21.90 5.28
CA GLY A 232 -19.78 21.83 4.70
C GLY A 232 -19.90 20.93 3.45
N SER A 233 -18.78 20.49 2.88
CA SER A 233 -18.77 19.66 1.66
C SER A 233 -18.55 18.18 1.98
N THR A 234 -19.18 17.31 1.18
CA THR A 234 -18.98 15.85 1.27
C THR A 234 -17.50 15.47 1.15
N TYR A 235 -16.76 16.15 0.27
CA TYR A 235 -15.33 15.93 0.10
C TYR A 235 -14.55 16.17 1.41
N GLY A 236 -14.78 17.29 2.08
CA GLY A 236 -14.05 17.61 3.31
C GLY A 236 -14.48 16.75 4.50
N GLN A 237 -15.74 16.31 4.58
CA GLN A 237 -16.18 15.31 5.56
C GLN A 237 -15.46 13.96 5.38
N VAL A 238 -15.33 13.48 4.14
CA VAL A 238 -14.61 12.24 3.82
C VAL A 238 -13.11 12.40 4.11
N LEU A 239 -12.53 13.58 3.84
CA LEU A 239 -11.15 13.88 4.20
C LEU A 239 -10.93 13.86 5.72
N MET A 240 -11.83 14.45 6.51
CA MET A 240 -11.77 14.43 7.97
C MET A 240 -11.88 12.99 8.51
N LEU A 241 -12.76 12.17 7.94
CA LEU A 241 -12.84 10.75 8.26
C LEU A 241 -11.52 10.03 7.99
N LYS A 242 -10.88 10.29 6.83
CA LYS A 242 -9.56 9.73 6.50
C LYS A 242 -8.52 10.11 7.56
N LEU A 243 -8.47 11.39 7.96
CA LEU A 243 -7.52 11.87 8.96
C LEU A 243 -7.77 11.23 10.33
N ALA A 244 -9.04 11.12 10.76
CA ALA A 244 -9.40 10.45 12.00
C ALA A 244 -8.96 8.97 12.01
N LEU A 245 -9.21 8.25 10.93
CA LEU A 245 -8.77 6.84 10.80
C LEU A 245 -7.24 6.70 10.81
N VAL A 246 -6.51 7.62 10.15
CA VAL A 246 -5.04 7.64 10.18
C VAL A 246 -4.52 7.89 11.60
N LEU A 247 -5.14 8.80 12.35
CA LEU A 247 -4.77 9.06 13.75
C LEU A 247 -5.03 7.84 14.64
N VAL A 248 -6.15 7.15 14.45
CA VAL A 248 -6.45 5.90 15.16
C VAL A 248 -5.41 4.82 14.83
N ALA A 249 -5.07 4.65 13.54
CA ALA A 249 -4.04 3.70 13.13
C ALA A 249 -2.67 4.06 13.73
N ALA A 250 -2.29 5.34 13.74
CA ALA A 250 -1.05 5.82 14.35
C ALA A 250 -1.02 5.57 15.86
N ALA A 251 -2.14 5.76 16.56
CA ALA A 251 -2.26 5.47 17.99
C ALA A 251 -2.13 3.96 18.27
N LEU A 252 -2.72 3.10 17.44
CA LEU A 252 -2.58 1.64 17.54
C LEU A 252 -1.13 1.20 17.30
N GLY A 253 -0.49 1.69 16.24
CA GLY A 253 0.92 1.42 15.95
C GLY A 253 1.86 1.93 17.05
N GLY A 254 1.58 3.12 17.59
CA GLY A 254 2.28 3.67 18.75
C GLY A 254 2.11 2.81 20.00
N HIS A 255 0.88 2.38 20.32
CA HIS A 255 0.61 1.48 21.43
C HIS A 255 1.39 0.17 21.29
N ASN A 256 1.40 -0.40 20.08
CA ASN A 256 2.13 -1.61 19.77
C ASN A 256 3.66 -1.43 19.97
N ARG A 257 4.22 -0.29 19.57
CA ARG A 257 5.64 0.05 19.72
C ARG A 257 6.05 0.29 21.18
N PHE A 258 5.25 0.97 21.97
CA PHE A 258 5.62 1.38 23.33
C PHE A 258 5.29 0.35 24.40
N PHE A 259 4.25 -0.49 24.22
CA PHE A 259 3.80 -1.42 25.25
C PHE A 259 4.05 -2.90 24.90
N GLU A 260 3.64 -3.33 23.70
CA GLU A 260 3.69 -4.74 23.32
C GLU A 260 5.09 -5.15 22.83
N MET A 261 5.72 -4.32 21.99
CA MET A 261 7.02 -4.59 21.39
C MET A 261 8.15 -4.76 22.41
N PRO A 262 8.33 -3.93 23.46
CA PRO A 262 9.40 -4.12 24.44
C PRO A 262 9.27 -5.46 25.17
N THR A 263 8.04 -5.83 25.53
CA THR A 263 7.73 -7.11 26.17
C THR A 263 8.03 -8.28 25.24
N LEU A 264 7.62 -8.19 23.97
CA LEU A 264 7.88 -9.19 22.95
C LEU A 264 9.39 -9.36 22.68
N LEU A 265 10.12 -8.27 22.47
CA LEU A 265 11.57 -8.28 22.23
C LEU A 265 12.35 -8.83 23.43
N SER A 266 11.95 -8.48 24.66
CA SER A 266 12.57 -9.03 25.86
C SER A 266 12.40 -10.53 25.98
N THR A 267 11.32 -11.09 25.43
CA THR A 267 11.04 -12.53 25.48
C THR A 267 11.76 -13.26 24.35
N LEU A 268 11.84 -12.66 23.16
CA LEU A 268 12.56 -13.22 22.01
C LEU A 268 14.08 -13.23 22.24
N LYS A 269 14.64 -12.20 22.88
CA LYS A 269 16.09 -12.10 23.15
C LYS A 269 16.58 -12.97 24.31
N ASN A 270 15.68 -13.53 25.13
CA ASN A 270 16.02 -14.35 26.29
C ASN A 270 15.71 -15.84 26.03
N PRO A 271 16.73 -16.69 25.80
CA PRO A 271 16.53 -18.12 25.51
C PRO A 271 15.84 -18.89 26.64
N SER A 272 16.06 -18.45 27.89
CA SER A 272 15.58 -19.10 29.12
C SER A 272 14.09 -18.93 29.38
N LYS A 273 13.39 -18.04 28.67
CA LYS A 273 11.94 -17.84 28.81
C LYS A 273 11.17 -18.83 27.94
N ALA A 274 10.03 -19.30 28.47
CA ALA A 274 9.08 -20.15 27.77
C ALA A 274 8.63 -19.51 26.44
N VAL A 275 8.12 -20.33 25.52
CA VAL A 275 7.68 -19.90 24.18
C VAL A 275 6.79 -18.65 24.28
N PRO A 276 7.08 -17.57 23.53
CA PRO A 276 6.47 -16.23 23.68
C PRO A 276 5.01 -16.14 23.20
N SER A 277 4.20 -17.20 23.34
CA SER A 277 2.87 -17.30 22.75
C SER A 277 1.91 -16.18 23.21
N GLY A 278 1.99 -15.77 24.48
CA GLY A 278 1.16 -14.69 25.04
C GLY A 278 1.46 -13.31 24.44
N PRO A 279 2.68 -12.75 24.63
CA PRO A 279 3.07 -11.45 24.07
C PRO A 279 2.94 -11.38 22.54
N LEU A 280 3.29 -12.47 21.84
CA LEU A 280 3.19 -12.52 20.38
C LEU A 280 1.73 -12.50 19.89
N ARG A 281 0.80 -13.15 20.62
CA ARG A 281 -0.64 -13.09 20.31
C ARG A 281 -1.23 -11.70 20.56
N ARG A 282 -0.82 -11.00 21.63
CA ARG A 282 -1.26 -9.63 21.92
C ARG A 282 -0.80 -8.67 20.83
N PHE A 283 0.50 -8.71 20.51
CA PHE A 283 1.09 -7.97 19.39
C PHE A 283 0.35 -8.24 18.07
N GLY A 284 0.04 -9.50 17.77
CA GLY A 284 -0.74 -9.89 16.58
C GLY A 284 -2.19 -9.40 16.57
N MET A 285 -2.84 -9.35 17.73
CA MET A 285 -4.21 -8.85 17.85
C MET A 285 -4.29 -7.35 17.61
N VAL A 286 -3.36 -6.58 18.18
CA VAL A 286 -3.26 -5.12 17.95
C VAL A 286 -2.98 -4.84 16.48
N LEU A 287 -2.02 -5.55 15.88
CA LEU A 287 -1.73 -5.45 14.44
C LEU A 287 -2.93 -5.80 13.56
N HIS A 288 -3.75 -6.79 13.96
CA HIS A 288 -4.95 -7.13 13.22
C HIS A 288 -5.97 -5.99 13.24
N VAL A 289 -6.21 -5.37 14.39
CA VAL A 289 -7.08 -4.18 14.49
C VAL A 289 -6.50 -3.02 13.67
N GLU A 290 -5.20 -2.76 13.78
CA GLU A 290 -4.50 -1.75 12.96
C GLU A 290 -4.69 -2.01 11.46
N SER A 291 -4.58 -3.27 11.03
CA SER A 291 -4.76 -3.64 9.62
C SER A 291 -6.17 -3.36 9.10
N LEU A 292 -7.20 -3.59 9.91
CA LEU A 292 -8.59 -3.32 9.54
C LEU A 292 -8.82 -1.81 9.40
N VAL A 293 -8.27 -1.01 10.32
CA VAL A 293 -8.34 0.46 10.25
C VAL A 293 -7.62 0.97 9.01
N LEU A 294 -6.42 0.45 8.71
CA LEU A 294 -5.63 0.84 7.54
C LEU A 294 -6.29 0.46 6.21
N VAL A 295 -6.97 -0.70 6.13
CA VAL A 295 -7.82 -1.03 4.97
C VAL A 295 -8.96 -0.01 4.85
N GLY A 296 -9.59 0.38 5.96
CA GLY A 296 -10.56 1.47 5.98
C GLY A 296 -9.99 2.79 5.44
N VAL A 297 -8.77 3.17 5.83
CA VAL A 297 -8.07 4.36 5.30
C VAL A 297 -7.93 4.28 3.78
N LEU A 298 -7.52 3.13 3.23
CA LEU A 298 -7.38 2.94 1.78
C LEU A 298 -8.71 2.99 1.04
N MET A 299 -9.79 2.45 1.64
CA MET A 299 -11.15 2.56 1.09
C MET A 299 -11.61 4.02 1.03
N VAL A 300 -11.44 4.76 2.12
CA VAL A 300 -11.80 6.20 2.17
C VAL A 300 -10.94 7.00 1.18
N ALA A 301 -9.66 6.67 1.04
CA ALA A 301 -8.79 7.28 0.03
C ALA A 301 -9.26 6.98 -1.40
N ALA A 302 -9.73 5.76 -1.68
CA ALA A 302 -10.30 5.39 -2.97
C ALA A 302 -11.60 6.17 -3.27
N VAL A 303 -12.43 6.41 -2.26
CA VAL A 303 -13.62 7.28 -2.36
C VAL A 303 -13.22 8.70 -2.75
N LEU A 304 -12.21 9.28 -2.07
CA LEU A 304 -11.74 10.64 -2.36
C LEU A 304 -11.21 10.78 -3.79
N VAL A 305 -10.42 9.82 -4.27
CA VAL A 305 -9.88 9.82 -5.64
C VAL A 305 -10.98 9.58 -6.69
N SER A 306 -12.08 8.93 -6.28
CA SER A 306 -13.21 8.66 -7.17
C SER A 306 -14.27 9.75 -7.16
N SER A 307 -14.19 10.71 -6.23
CA SER A 307 -15.16 11.81 -6.08
C SER A 307 -14.77 13.03 -6.90
N PRO A 308 -15.74 13.81 -7.43
CA PRO A 308 -15.46 15.10 -8.06
C PRO A 308 -14.80 16.08 -7.07
N LEU A 309 -13.96 16.98 -7.58
CA LEU A 309 -13.34 18.04 -6.77
C LEU A 309 -14.42 19.05 -6.33
N PRO A 310 -14.28 19.68 -5.14
CA PRO A 310 -15.16 20.79 -4.75
C PRO A 310 -15.07 21.94 -5.76
N GLY A 311 -16.21 22.38 -6.32
CA GLY A 311 -16.28 23.53 -7.23
C GLY A 311 -16.46 23.20 -8.72
N THR A 312 -16.55 21.92 -9.10
CA THR A 312 -17.02 21.52 -10.43
C THR A 312 -18.46 21.00 -10.34
N THR A 313 -19.42 21.93 -10.35
CA THR A 313 -20.83 21.68 -10.69
C THR A 313 -21.15 22.42 -11.98
#